data_AF-A0A377XBZ7-F1
#
_entry.id   AF-A0A377XBZ7-F1
#
_cell.length_a   1.000
_cell.length_b   1.000
_cell.length_c   1.000
_cell.angle_alpha   90.00
_cell.angle_beta   90.00
_cell.angle_gamma   90.00
#
_symmetry.space_group_name_H-M   'P 1'
#
loop_
_entity.id
_entity.type
_entity.pdbx_description
1 polymer ?
#
loop_
_entity_poly.entity_id
_entity_poly.type
_entity_poly.pdbx_seq_one_letter_code
_entity_poly.pdbx_strand_id
1 'polypeptide(L)'
;MLKRLFTPLTLVNQLALIVLLATIIGVAGMAISARLVNGVQGSAHAINKAGSLRMQSYRLLAAIPLNENDQKLVADMTATVFSPELQNSARRDGQEIQLKALQQYWQLALAPGMQRAVNQAEVAQDVADFVDRIDQLVTAFDHTTEQRIERVVWIHRILAIGMALLLIFTIIWLRARLLRPWKQLLSMARAVSQRDFTQRAHISGRNEMATLGMALNNMSEELAESYAVLERRVQEKTAGLEQKNEILAFLWQANRRLHSSAPLCERISPVLNGLQGLTLLRDIEVRVYDLEDEDNHQEFTCHSDDDC
;
A
#
# COMPACT_ATOMS: atom_id res chain seq x y z
N MET A 1 25.62 -18.73 6.80
CA MET A 1 24.89 -18.71 5.51
C MET A 1 23.47 -18.12 5.57
N LEU A 2 23.02 -17.49 6.68
CA LEU A 2 21.67 -16.92 6.79
C LEU A 2 21.49 -15.48 6.25
N LYS A 3 22.55 -14.81 5.78
CA LYS A 3 22.49 -13.40 5.32
C LYS A 3 22.14 -13.23 3.83
N ARG A 4 21.96 -14.31 3.06
CA ARG A 4 21.73 -14.26 1.59
C ARG A 4 20.29 -14.52 1.14
N LEU A 5 19.35 -14.80 2.05
CA LEU A 5 17.94 -15.04 1.70
C LEU A 5 17.08 -13.77 1.65
N PHE A 6 17.61 -12.63 2.08
CA PHE A 6 16.94 -11.33 1.99
C PHE A 6 17.64 -10.46 0.96
N THR A 7 17.56 -10.84 -0.32
CA THR A 7 17.51 -9.80 -1.35
C THR A 7 16.38 -8.85 -0.96
N PRO A 8 16.59 -7.52 -0.99
CA PRO A 8 15.53 -6.59 -0.63
C PRO A 8 14.37 -6.85 -1.59
N LEU A 9 13.29 -7.47 -1.09
CA LEU A 9 12.09 -7.70 -1.87
C LEU A 9 11.69 -6.38 -2.51
N THR A 10 11.45 -6.43 -3.81
CA THR A 10 10.86 -5.33 -4.58
C THR A 10 9.63 -4.80 -3.85
N LEU A 11 9.39 -3.49 -3.94
CA LEU A 11 8.19 -2.88 -3.35
C LEU A 11 6.91 -3.60 -3.79
N VAL A 12 6.90 -4.04 -5.05
CA VAL A 12 5.79 -4.80 -5.64
C VAL A 12 5.62 -6.15 -4.95
N ASN A 13 6.69 -6.91 -4.72
CA ASN A 13 6.58 -8.20 -4.03
C ASN A 13 6.14 -8.04 -2.57
N GLN A 14 6.57 -6.98 -1.89
CA GLN A 14 6.11 -6.68 -0.52
C GLN A 14 4.60 -6.40 -0.50
N LEU A 15 4.10 -5.60 -1.44
CA LEU A 15 2.67 -5.33 -1.59
C LEU A 15 1.89 -6.62 -1.92
N ALA A 16 2.41 -7.45 -2.84
CA ALA A 16 1.78 -8.70 -3.22
C ALA A 16 1.66 -9.67 -2.04
N LEU A 17 2.70 -9.79 -1.20
CA LEU A 17 2.68 -10.61 0.01
C LEU A 17 1.63 -10.12 1.02
N ILE A 18 1.51 -8.81 1.21
CA ILE A 18 0.50 -8.20 2.08
C ILE A 18 -0.92 -8.52 1.58
N VAL A 19 -1.16 -8.35 0.27
CA VAL A 19 -2.46 -8.65 -0.34
C VAL A 19 -2.79 -10.13 -0.22
N LEU A 20 -1.83 -11.01 -0.53
CA LEU A 20 -2.00 -12.46 -0.40
C LEU A 20 -2.33 -12.86 1.04
N LEU A 21 -1.66 -12.27 2.03
CA LEU A 21 -1.94 -12.55 3.44
C LEU A 21 -3.34 -12.09 3.85
N ALA A 22 -3.78 -10.90 3.39
CA ALA A 22 -5.15 -10.43 3.60
C ALA A 22 -6.18 -11.36 2.94
N THR A 23 -5.93 -11.81 1.71
CA THR A 23 -6.80 -12.76 1.01
C THR A 23 -6.89 -14.09 1.75
N ILE A 24 -5.77 -14.63 2.26
CA ILE A 24 -5.76 -15.86 3.05
C ILE A 24 -6.63 -15.71 4.30
N ILE A 25 -6.50 -14.60 5.05
CA ILE A 25 -7.33 -14.33 6.22
C ILE A 25 -8.81 -14.30 5.85
N GLY A 26 -9.15 -13.62 4.77
CA GLY A 26 -10.54 -13.52 4.27
C GLY A 26 -11.13 -14.88 3.87
N VAL A 27 -10.40 -15.64 3.05
CA VAL A 27 -10.84 -16.97 2.59
C VAL A 27 -10.94 -17.95 3.76
N ALA A 28 -9.99 -17.93 4.70
CA ALA A 28 -10.06 -18.77 5.89
C ALA A 28 -11.30 -18.45 6.74
N GLY A 29 -11.60 -17.17 6.96
CA GLY A 29 -12.82 -16.76 7.67
C GLY A 29 -14.09 -17.23 6.97
N MET A 30 -14.18 -17.05 5.65
CA MET A 30 -15.31 -17.53 4.85
C MET A 30 -15.47 -19.05 4.91
N ALA A 31 -14.38 -19.81 4.80
CA ALA A 31 -14.41 -21.28 4.86
C ALA A 31 -14.89 -21.79 6.23
N ILE A 32 -14.45 -21.16 7.32
CA ILE A 32 -14.90 -21.47 8.68
C ILE A 32 -16.40 -21.19 8.82
N SER A 33 -16.87 -20.03 8.35
CA SER A 33 -18.29 -19.65 8.35
C SER A 33 -19.16 -20.64 7.56
N ALA A 34 -18.74 -21.00 6.35
CA ALA A 34 -19.48 -21.96 5.52
C ALA A 34 -19.61 -23.34 6.20
N ARG A 35 -18.54 -23.79 6.88
CA ARG A 35 -18.56 -25.03 7.65
C ARG A 35 -19.51 -24.98 8.84
N LEU A 36 -19.59 -23.84 9.54
CA LEU A 36 -20.53 -23.64 10.65
C LEU A 36 -21.98 -23.68 10.18
N VAL A 37 -22.32 -22.95 9.12
CA VAL A 37 -23.70 -22.87 8.60
C VAL A 37 -24.24 -24.25 8.23
N ASN A 38 -23.46 -25.05 7.51
CA ASN A 38 -23.82 -26.42 7.16
C ASN A 38 -23.93 -27.35 8.39
N GLY A 39 -23.22 -27.03 9.48
CA GLY A 39 -23.34 -27.71 10.77
C GLY A 39 -24.63 -27.36 11.50
N VAL A 40 -24.94 -26.08 11.62
CA VAL A 40 -26.11 -25.56 12.34
C VAL A 40 -27.41 -26.00 11.68
N GLN A 41 -27.50 -25.96 10.34
CA GLN A 41 -28.70 -26.42 9.63
C GLN A 41 -29.02 -27.90 9.89
N GLY A 42 -28.00 -28.77 9.90
CA GLY A 42 -28.19 -30.19 10.21
C GLY A 42 -28.68 -30.42 11.64
N SER A 43 -28.09 -29.68 12.60
CA SER A 43 -28.44 -29.76 14.02
C SER A 43 -29.88 -29.30 14.27
N ALA A 44 -30.34 -28.22 13.60
CA ALA A 44 -31.72 -27.73 13.70
C ALA A 44 -32.76 -28.76 13.20
N HIS A 45 -32.46 -29.46 12.10
CA HIS A 45 -33.35 -30.52 11.60
C HIS A 45 -33.42 -31.71 12.56
N ALA A 46 -32.30 -32.08 13.18
CA ALA A 46 -32.26 -33.15 14.17
C ALA A 46 -32.99 -32.79 15.46
N ILE A 47 -32.85 -31.55 15.96
CA ILE A 47 -33.61 -31.05 17.10
C ILE A 47 -35.11 -31.09 16.81
N ASN A 48 -35.54 -30.70 15.60
CA ASN A 48 -36.96 -30.77 15.20
C ASN A 48 -37.46 -32.22 15.11
N LYS A 49 -36.66 -33.13 14.54
CA LYS A 49 -36.99 -34.57 14.47
C LYS A 49 -37.06 -35.20 15.86
N ALA A 50 -36.13 -34.88 16.75
CA ALA A 50 -36.19 -35.34 18.14
C ALA A 50 -37.38 -34.71 18.88
N GLY A 51 -37.69 -33.44 18.62
CA GLY A 51 -38.90 -32.79 19.15
C GLY A 51 -40.19 -33.47 18.73
N SER A 52 -40.29 -33.96 17.48
CA SER A 52 -41.47 -34.69 17.03
C SER A 52 -41.61 -36.06 17.70
N LEU A 53 -40.53 -36.68 18.19
CA LEU A 53 -40.59 -37.93 18.96
C LEU A 53 -41.38 -37.76 20.26
N ARG A 54 -41.28 -36.60 20.93
CA ARG A 54 -42.07 -36.34 22.16
C ARG A 54 -43.57 -36.36 21.86
N MET A 55 -43.98 -35.63 20.83
CA MET A 55 -45.38 -35.58 20.39
C MET A 55 -45.87 -36.97 19.98
N GLN A 56 -45.08 -37.71 19.20
CA GLN A 56 -45.42 -39.06 18.78
C GLN A 56 -45.52 -40.03 19.97
N SER A 57 -44.68 -39.88 21.00
CA SER A 57 -44.73 -40.70 22.23
C SER A 57 -46.05 -40.50 22.98
N TYR A 58 -46.46 -39.25 23.20
CA TYR A 58 -47.76 -38.96 23.84
C TYR A 58 -48.95 -39.31 22.95
N ARG A 59 -48.84 -39.15 21.63
CA ARG A 59 -49.88 -39.54 20.68
C ARG A 59 -50.13 -41.04 20.71
N LEU A 60 -49.07 -41.85 20.79
CA LEU A 60 -49.17 -43.30 20.93
C LEU A 60 -49.77 -43.67 22.30
N LEU A 61 -49.35 -43.02 23.39
CA LEU A 61 -49.94 -43.21 24.72
C LEU A 61 -51.46 -42.96 24.71
N ALA A 62 -51.89 -41.86 24.08
CA ALA A 62 -53.30 -41.49 23.98
C ALA A 62 -54.12 -42.46 23.11
N ALA A 63 -53.48 -43.22 22.22
CA ALA A 63 -54.12 -44.19 21.34
C ALA A 63 -54.25 -45.59 21.95
N ILE A 64 -53.76 -45.82 23.18
CA ILE A 64 -53.84 -47.14 23.84
C ILE A 64 -55.28 -47.43 24.30
N PRO A 65 -55.80 -48.65 24.07
CA PRO A 65 -55.15 -49.81 23.45
C PRO A 65 -55.00 -49.66 21.93
N LEU A 66 -53.83 -50.03 21.39
CA LEU A 66 -53.50 -49.85 19.98
C LEU A 66 -54.25 -50.84 19.07
N ASN A 67 -54.75 -50.34 17.95
CA ASN A 67 -55.50 -51.12 16.96
C ASN A 67 -54.67 -51.32 15.68
N GLU A 68 -55.20 -52.09 14.71
CA GLU A 68 -54.56 -52.22 13.38
C GLU A 68 -54.33 -50.87 12.69
N ASN A 69 -55.24 -49.92 12.90
CA ASN A 69 -55.14 -48.55 12.35
C ASN A 69 -53.98 -47.74 12.95
N ASP A 70 -53.51 -48.09 14.14
CA ASP A 70 -52.45 -47.37 14.87
C ASP A 70 -51.06 -47.95 14.60
N GLN A 71 -50.95 -49.09 13.90
CA GLN A 71 -49.66 -49.65 13.49
C GLN A 71 -48.85 -48.66 12.65
N LYS A 72 -49.52 -47.82 11.86
CA LYS A 72 -48.87 -46.74 11.12
C LYS A 72 -48.16 -45.75 12.05
N LEU A 73 -48.75 -45.42 13.20
CA LEU A 73 -48.14 -44.50 14.17
C LEU A 73 -46.87 -45.10 14.78
N VAL A 74 -46.88 -46.39 15.09
CA VAL A 74 -45.70 -47.11 15.59
C VAL A 74 -44.61 -47.18 14.52
N ALA A 75 -44.98 -47.40 13.26
CA ALA A 75 -44.06 -47.43 12.13
C ALA A 75 -43.42 -46.05 11.87
N ASP A 76 -44.23 -44.98 11.86
CA ASP A 76 -43.76 -43.59 11.68
C ASP A 76 -42.81 -43.17 12.82
N MET A 77 -43.15 -43.56 14.05
CA MET A 77 -42.31 -43.32 15.23
C MET A 77 -40.98 -44.08 15.11
N THR A 78 -41.02 -45.36 14.75
CA THR A 78 -39.82 -46.18 14.53
C THR A 78 -38.95 -45.58 13.43
N ALA A 79 -39.53 -45.18 12.31
CA ALA A 79 -38.80 -44.53 11.23
C ALA A 79 -38.13 -43.22 11.69
N THR A 80 -38.78 -42.46 12.58
CA THR A 80 -38.22 -41.24 13.15
C THR A 80 -37.06 -41.55 14.11
N VAL A 81 -37.22 -42.51 15.04
CA VAL A 81 -36.19 -42.92 16.02
C VAL A 81 -34.90 -43.42 15.33
N PHE A 82 -35.06 -44.12 14.20
CA PHE A 82 -33.94 -44.65 13.41
C PHE A 82 -33.55 -43.79 12.21
N SER A 83 -34.08 -42.56 12.13
CA SER A 83 -33.85 -41.67 10.98
C SER A 83 -32.35 -41.39 10.74
N PRO A 84 -31.90 -41.36 9.46
CA PRO A 84 -30.52 -41.03 9.13
C PRO A 84 -30.09 -39.64 9.65
N GLU A 85 -31.02 -38.69 9.73
CA GLU A 85 -30.77 -37.33 10.21
C GLU A 85 -30.35 -37.30 11.68
N LEU A 86 -31.04 -38.07 12.55
CA LEU A 86 -30.67 -38.21 13.96
C LEU A 86 -29.32 -38.93 14.10
N GLN A 87 -29.08 -39.99 13.33
CA GLN A 87 -27.81 -40.72 13.35
C GLN A 87 -26.63 -39.85 12.93
N ASN A 88 -26.79 -39.09 11.84
CA ASN A 88 -25.76 -38.20 11.32
C ASN A 88 -25.46 -37.06 12.29
N SER A 89 -26.46 -36.53 12.98
CA SER A 89 -26.29 -35.46 13.97
C SER A 89 -25.68 -35.98 15.27
N ALA A 90 -26.10 -37.16 15.74
CA ALA A 90 -25.47 -37.85 16.86
C ALA A 90 -23.99 -38.16 16.62
N ARG A 91 -23.61 -38.64 15.42
CA ARG A 91 -22.20 -38.81 15.05
C ARG A 91 -21.44 -37.50 15.04
N ARG A 92 -22.04 -36.46 14.45
CA ARG A 92 -21.43 -35.14 14.36
C ARG A 92 -21.19 -34.54 15.73
N ASP A 93 -22.11 -34.71 16.66
CA ASP A 93 -22.12 -34.04 17.97
C ASP A 93 -21.63 -34.93 19.12
N GLY A 94 -21.16 -36.15 18.80
CA GLY A 94 -20.64 -37.11 19.77
C GLY A 94 -21.71 -37.71 20.69
N GLN A 95 -22.98 -37.70 20.28
CA GLN A 95 -24.13 -38.18 21.05
C GLN A 95 -24.61 -39.57 20.61
N GLU A 96 -23.74 -40.38 20.00
CA GLU A 96 -24.10 -41.72 19.53
C GLU A 96 -24.54 -42.64 20.68
N ILE A 97 -23.98 -42.48 21.87
CA ILE A 97 -24.31 -43.29 23.03
C ILE A 97 -25.75 -43.00 23.49
N GLN A 98 -26.10 -41.72 23.60
CA GLN A 98 -27.42 -41.24 23.99
C GLN A 98 -28.48 -41.65 22.96
N LEU A 99 -28.18 -41.50 21.66
CA LEU A 99 -29.09 -41.94 20.60
C LEU A 99 -29.27 -43.47 20.62
N LYS A 100 -28.20 -44.25 20.81
CA LYS A 100 -28.29 -45.72 20.91
C LYS A 100 -29.12 -46.14 22.12
N ALA A 101 -28.95 -45.49 23.27
CA ALA A 101 -29.74 -45.78 24.46
C ALA A 101 -31.24 -45.50 24.21
N LEU A 102 -31.57 -44.38 23.56
CA LEU A 102 -32.94 -44.06 23.14
C LEU A 102 -33.50 -45.12 22.18
N GLN A 103 -32.74 -45.48 21.15
CA GLN A 103 -33.13 -46.48 20.15
C GLN A 103 -33.36 -47.87 20.77
N GLN A 104 -32.48 -48.28 21.68
CA GLN A 104 -32.60 -49.56 22.39
C GLN A 104 -33.82 -49.57 23.31
N TYR A 105 -34.06 -48.49 24.06
CA TYR A 105 -35.24 -48.40 24.93
C TYR A 105 -36.55 -48.45 24.13
N TRP A 106 -36.60 -47.75 22.99
CA TRP A 106 -37.74 -47.84 22.06
C TRP A 106 -37.98 -49.28 21.59
N GLN A 107 -36.94 -49.94 21.07
CA GLN A 107 -37.07 -51.24 20.42
C GLN A 107 -37.32 -52.39 21.40
N LEU A 108 -36.69 -52.36 22.58
CA LEU A 108 -36.69 -53.47 23.52
C LEU A 108 -37.75 -53.35 24.62
N ALA A 109 -38.15 -52.14 24.98
CA ALA A 109 -39.06 -51.89 26.10
C ALA A 109 -40.35 -51.19 25.63
N LEU A 110 -40.24 -49.97 25.13
CA LEU A 110 -41.40 -49.10 24.97
C LEU A 110 -42.36 -49.56 23.86
N ALA A 111 -41.86 -49.85 22.65
CA ALA A 111 -42.72 -50.26 21.54
C ALA A 111 -43.44 -51.60 21.80
N PRO A 112 -42.76 -52.67 22.29
CA PRO A 112 -43.44 -53.90 22.69
C PRO A 112 -44.41 -53.70 23.86
N GLY A 113 -44.08 -52.82 24.82
CA GLY A 113 -44.95 -52.48 25.94
C GLY A 113 -46.26 -51.83 25.47
N MET A 114 -46.18 -50.81 24.62
CA MET A 114 -47.37 -50.13 24.07
C MET A 114 -48.26 -51.06 23.24
N GLN A 115 -47.70 -52.05 22.54
CA GLN A 115 -48.48 -53.03 21.76
C GLN A 115 -49.26 -54.02 22.63
N ARG A 116 -48.81 -54.27 23.86
CA ARG A 116 -49.46 -55.21 24.79
C ARG A 116 -50.36 -54.52 25.82
N ALA A 117 -50.18 -53.21 26.01
CA ALA A 117 -50.87 -52.45 27.02
C ALA A 117 -52.38 -52.41 26.78
N VAL A 118 -53.15 -52.71 27.83
CA VAL A 118 -54.63 -52.66 27.78
C VAL A 118 -55.15 -51.28 28.18
N ASN A 119 -54.38 -50.56 28.99
CA ASN A 119 -54.70 -49.20 29.44
C ASN A 119 -53.44 -48.32 29.46
N GLN A 120 -53.64 -46.99 29.48
CA GLN A 120 -52.55 -46.02 29.45
C GLN A 120 -51.64 -46.08 30.69
N ALA A 121 -52.19 -46.46 31.85
CA ALA A 121 -51.45 -46.46 33.12
C ALA A 121 -50.30 -47.48 33.13
N GLU A 122 -50.42 -48.58 32.38
CA GLU A 122 -49.40 -49.63 32.27
C GLU A 122 -48.09 -49.13 31.64
N VAL A 123 -48.14 -48.12 30.77
CA VAL A 123 -46.96 -47.62 30.03
C VAL A 123 -46.72 -46.12 30.20
N ALA A 124 -47.54 -45.42 31.00
CA ALA A 124 -47.40 -43.98 31.21
C ALA A 124 -46.02 -43.60 31.76
N GLN A 125 -45.48 -44.41 32.69
CA GLN A 125 -44.13 -44.18 33.23
C GLN A 125 -43.05 -44.44 32.17
N ASP A 126 -43.16 -45.51 31.39
CA ASP A 126 -42.20 -45.83 30.33
C ASP A 126 -42.18 -44.75 29.23
N VAL A 127 -43.34 -44.15 28.93
CA VAL A 127 -43.44 -43.00 28.02
C VAL A 127 -42.76 -41.77 28.63
N ALA A 128 -42.96 -41.49 29.92
CA ALA A 128 -42.29 -40.38 30.60
C ALA A 128 -40.76 -40.56 30.58
N ASP A 129 -40.25 -41.74 30.96
CA ASP A 129 -38.83 -42.06 30.95
C ASP A 129 -38.22 -41.96 29.55
N PHE A 130 -38.98 -42.31 28.50
CA PHE A 130 -38.54 -42.15 27.12
C PHE A 130 -38.50 -40.70 26.67
N VAL A 131 -39.50 -39.90 27.03
CA VAL A 131 -39.52 -38.45 26.76
C VAL A 131 -38.36 -37.75 27.46
N ASP A 132 -38.03 -38.13 28.68
CA ASP A 132 -36.86 -37.60 29.39
C ASP A 132 -35.53 -37.92 28.66
N ARG A 133 -35.41 -39.11 28.06
CA ARG A 133 -34.25 -39.45 27.21
C ARG A 133 -34.21 -38.63 25.92
N ILE A 134 -35.37 -38.34 25.33
CA ILE A 134 -35.47 -37.43 24.17
C ILE A 134 -35.00 -36.03 24.58
N ASP A 135 -35.45 -35.54 25.74
CA ASP A 135 -35.05 -34.24 26.27
C ASP A 135 -33.54 -34.14 26.49
N GLN A 136 -32.94 -35.14 27.13
CA GLN A 136 -31.49 -35.21 27.31
C GLN A 136 -30.74 -35.19 25.97
N LEU A 137 -31.22 -35.92 24.97
CA LEU A 137 -30.63 -35.93 23.63
C LEU A 137 -30.75 -34.57 22.95
N VAL A 138 -31.92 -33.92 23.03
CA VAL A 138 -32.16 -32.59 22.44
C VAL A 138 -31.29 -31.54 23.11
N THR A 139 -31.21 -31.52 24.44
CA THR A 139 -30.34 -30.60 25.18
C THR A 139 -28.88 -30.80 24.80
N ALA A 140 -28.45 -32.05 24.58
CA ALA A 140 -27.08 -32.33 24.14
C ALA A 140 -26.79 -31.80 22.72
N PHE A 141 -27.74 -31.91 21.78
CA PHE A 141 -27.61 -31.30 20.45
C PHE A 141 -27.56 -29.77 20.52
N ASP A 142 -28.38 -29.16 21.36
CA ASP A 142 -28.45 -27.70 21.47
C ASP A 142 -27.15 -27.12 22.05
N HIS A 143 -26.70 -27.65 23.18
CA HIS A 143 -25.49 -27.18 23.85
C HIS A 143 -24.21 -27.39 23.02
N THR A 144 -24.08 -28.51 22.31
CA THR A 144 -22.93 -28.75 21.42
C THR A 144 -22.94 -27.82 20.20
N THR A 145 -24.13 -27.44 19.71
CA THR A 145 -24.30 -26.46 18.65
C THR A 145 -23.89 -25.06 19.13
N GLU A 146 -24.34 -24.65 20.31
CA GLU A 146 -24.01 -23.36 20.93
C GLU A 146 -22.49 -23.20 21.14
N GLN A 147 -21.83 -24.18 21.74
CA GLN A 147 -20.37 -24.16 21.94
C GLN A 147 -19.56 -24.05 20.64
N ARG A 148 -20.08 -24.57 19.52
CA ARG A 148 -19.44 -24.41 18.21
C ARG A 148 -19.63 -23.01 17.66
N ILE A 149 -20.83 -22.46 17.79
CA ILE A 149 -21.12 -21.07 17.41
C ILE A 149 -20.22 -20.13 18.18
N GLU A 150 -20.13 -20.25 19.51
CA GLU A 150 -19.27 -19.41 20.34
C GLU A 150 -17.79 -19.47 19.93
N ARG A 151 -17.25 -20.68 19.70
CA ARG A 151 -15.87 -20.85 19.24
C ARG A 151 -15.61 -20.18 17.89
N VAL A 152 -16.52 -20.34 16.93
CA VAL A 152 -16.38 -19.72 15.60
C VAL A 152 -16.47 -18.20 15.69
N VAL A 153 -17.35 -17.67 16.54
CA VAL A 153 -17.44 -16.21 16.80
C VAL A 153 -16.13 -15.69 17.40
N TRP A 154 -15.56 -16.40 18.37
CA TRP A 154 -14.24 -16.04 18.94
C TRP A 154 -13.12 -16.05 17.90
N ILE A 155 -13.06 -17.07 17.04
CA ILE A 155 -12.09 -17.13 15.94
C ILE A 155 -12.29 -15.97 14.97
N HIS A 156 -13.53 -15.62 14.61
CA HIS A 156 -13.81 -14.47 13.75
C HIS A 156 -13.37 -13.14 14.38
N ARG A 157 -13.54 -12.96 15.69
CA ARG A 157 -13.04 -11.78 16.40
C ARG A 157 -11.52 -11.68 16.30
N ILE A 158 -10.80 -12.79 16.48
CA ILE A 158 -9.34 -12.85 16.34
C ILE A 158 -8.92 -12.52 14.89
N LEU A 159 -9.56 -13.12 13.89
CA LEU A 159 -9.28 -12.84 12.48
C LEU A 159 -9.56 -11.37 12.12
N ALA A 160 -10.64 -10.80 12.64
CA ALA A 160 -10.99 -9.39 12.43
C ALA A 160 -9.96 -8.44 13.06
N ILE A 161 -9.52 -8.71 14.29
CA ILE A 161 -8.45 -7.94 14.94
C ILE A 161 -7.15 -8.08 14.13
N GLY A 162 -6.79 -9.29 13.71
CA GLY A 162 -5.62 -9.54 12.87
C GLY A 162 -5.68 -8.77 11.54
N MET A 163 -6.84 -8.76 10.87
CA MET A 163 -7.06 -7.98 9.65
C MET A 163 -6.94 -6.48 9.91
N ALA A 164 -7.52 -5.96 11.00
CA ALA A 164 -7.43 -4.55 11.35
C ALA A 164 -5.97 -4.12 11.61
N LEU A 165 -5.21 -4.91 12.37
CA LEU A 165 -3.79 -4.66 12.60
C LEU A 165 -2.99 -4.71 11.31
N LEU A 166 -3.27 -5.68 10.43
CA LEU A 166 -2.65 -5.77 9.12
C LEU A 166 -2.93 -4.49 8.31
N LEU A 167 -4.18 -4.03 8.23
CA LEU A 167 -4.55 -2.81 7.51
C LEU A 167 -3.87 -1.55 8.07
N ILE A 168 -3.80 -1.41 9.41
CA ILE A 168 -3.07 -0.29 10.02
C ILE A 168 -1.59 -0.34 9.63
N PHE A 169 -0.99 -1.53 9.70
CA PHE A 169 0.38 -1.76 9.27
C PHE A 169 0.57 -1.42 7.78
N THR A 170 -0.31 -1.87 6.89
CA THR A 170 -0.21 -1.59 5.45
C THR A 170 -0.27 -0.09 5.17
N ILE A 171 -1.16 0.65 5.83
CA ILE A 171 -1.30 2.10 5.65
C ILE A 171 -0.03 2.84 6.10
N ILE A 172 0.50 2.49 7.28
CA ILE A 172 1.73 3.10 7.82
C ILE A 172 2.90 2.77 6.89
N TRP A 173 3.03 1.51 6.49
CA TRP A 173 4.08 1.03 5.59
C TRP A 173 4.00 1.73 4.22
N LEU A 174 2.82 1.82 3.61
CA LEU A 174 2.61 2.47 2.31
C LEU A 174 2.95 3.97 2.38
N ARG A 175 2.55 4.65 3.46
CA ARG A 175 2.91 6.06 3.68
C ARG A 175 4.42 6.26 3.77
N ALA A 176 5.10 5.40 4.53
CA ALA A 176 6.54 5.52 4.75
C ALA A 176 7.38 5.13 3.53
N ARG A 177 7.01 4.03 2.86
CA ARG A 177 7.84 3.39 1.83
C ARG A 177 7.45 3.73 0.39
N LEU A 178 6.21 4.19 0.16
CA LEU A 178 5.72 4.58 -1.16
C LEU A 178 5.40 6.08 -1.23
N LEU A 179 4.47 6.57 -0.41
CA LEU A 179 3.92 7.93 -0.56
C LEU A 179 4.94 9.03 -0.27
N ARG A 180 5.74 8.91 0.80
CA ARG A 180 6.77 9.91 1.14
C ARG A 180 7.86 10.00 0.07
N PRO A 181 8.52 8.90 -0.36
CA PRO A 181 9.48 8.93 -1.47
C PRO A 181 8.87 9.47 -2.76
N TRP A 182 7.66 9.05 -3.10
CA TRP A 182 6.95 9.52 -4.30
C TRP A 182 6.77 11.04 -4.31
N LYS A 183 6.36 11.63 -3.19
CA LYS A 183 6.22 13.09 -3.06
C LYS A 183 7.56 13.81 -3.23
N GLN A 184 8.65 13.27 -2.70
CA GLN A 184 10.00 13.85 -2.86
C GLN A 184 10.46 13.84 -4.32
N LEU A 185 10.25 12.72 -5.02
CA LEU A 185 10.56 12.62 -6.45
C LEU A 185 9.74 13.63 -7.27
N LEU A 186 8.45 13.76 -6.97
CA LEU A 186 7.57 14.70 -7.66
C LEU A 186 7.96 16.16 -7.40
N SER A 187 8.32 16.52 -6.15
CA SER A 187 8.80 17.88 -5.85
C SER A 187 10.11 18.18 -6.55
N MET A 188 11.03 17.22 -6.60
CA MET A 188 12.31 17.38 -7.29
C MET A 188 12.12 17.54 -8.80
N ALA A 189 11.28 16.70 -9.42
CA ALA A 189 10.96 16.83 -10.85
C ALA A 189 10.36 18.21 -11.19
N ARG A 190 9.51 18.76 -10.32
CA ARG A 190 8.98 20.12 -10.47
C ARG A 190 10.06 21.19 -10.34
N ALA A 191 10.96 21.09 -9.36
CA ALA A 191 12.08 22.02 -9.21
C ALA A 191 13.00 22.03 -10.44
N VAL A 192 13.37 20.84 -10.94
CA VAL A 192 14.16 20.69 -12.17
C VAL A 192 13.46 21.35 -13.36
N SER A 193 12.13 21.21 -13.49
CA SER A 193 11.37 21.87 -14.57
C SER A 193 11.38 23.40 -14.48
N GLN A 194 11.59 23.95 -13.29
CA GLN A 194 11.72 25.39 -13.02
C GLN A 194 13.18 25.86 -13.06
N ARG A 195 14.12 25.03 -13.54
CA ARG A 195 15.58 25.27 -13.57
C ARG A 195 16.22 25.40 -12.19
N ASP A 196 15.55 24.92 -11.13
CA ASP A 196 16.18 24.75 -9.82
C ASP A 196 16.76 23.34 -9.72
N PHE A 197 18.08 23.25 -9.93
CA PHE A 197 18.84 22.01 -9.84
C PHE A 197 19.49 21.80 -8.47
N THR A 198 19.11 22.55 -7.43
CA THR A 198 19.71 22.41 -6.09
C THR A 198 19.02 21.34 -5.24
N GLN A 199 17.75 21.03 -5.55
CA GLN A 199 16.97 20.03 -4.83
C GLN A 199 17.52 18.61 -5.04
N ARG A 200 17.44 17.77 -4.01
CA ARG A 200 17.91 16.37 -4.03
C ARG A 200 16.92 15.43 -3.33
N ALA A 201 16.64 14.30 -3.95
CA ALA A 201 15.81 13.24 -3.37
C ALA A 201 16.66 12.34 -2.47
N HIS A 202 16.41 12.38 -1.15
CA HIS A 202 17.15 11.60 -0.15
C HIS A 202 16.37 10.34 0.24
N ILE A 203 16.29 9.38 -0.69
CA ILE A 203 15.52 8.15 -0.49
C ILE A 203 16.45 7.02 -0.08
N SER A 204 16.35 6.59 1.18
CA SER A 204 17.18 5.50 1.71
C SER A 204 16.65 4.10 1.35
N GLY A 205 17.58 3.20 1.04
CA GLY A 205 17.33 1.77 0.85
C GLY A 205 17.76 1.26 -0.52
N ARG A 206 17.40 0.00 -0.82
CA ARG A 206 17.78 -0.70 -2.06
C ARG A 206 16.56 -1.15 -2.85
N ASN A 207 15.53 -0.31 -2.91
CA ASN A 207 14.31 -0.58 -3.65
C ASN A 207 14.19 0.37 -4.85
N GLU A 208 13.15 0.17 -5.64
CA GLU A 208 12.89 0.87 -6.90
C GLU A 208 12.81 2.38 -6.71
N MET A 209 12.22 2.85 -5.60
CA MET A 209 12.14 4.28 -5.28
C MET A 209 13.52 4.89 -5.00
N ALA A 210 14.41 4.15 -4.33
CA ALA A 210 15.78 4.61 -4.08
C ALA A 210 16.58 4.64 -5.39
N THR A 211 16.46 3.62 -6.24
CA THR A 211 17.10 3.59 -7.57
C THR A 211 16.65 4.77 -8.44
N LEU A 212 15.33 5.06 -8.45
CA LEU A 212 14.79 6.19 -9.20
C LEU A 212 15.26 7.54 -8.63
N GLY A 213 15.33 7.68 -7.31
CA GLY A 213 15.87 8.87 -6.66
C GLY A 213 17.34 9.13 -6.99
N MET A 214 18.18 8.09 -6.99
CA MET A 214 19.58 8.21 -7.40
C MET A 214 19.71 8.62 -8.88
N ALA A 215 18.94 8.00 -9.77
CA ALA A 215 18.95 8.35 -11.18
C ALA A 215 18.53 9.82 -11.42
N LEU A 216 17.50 10.29 -10.71
CA LEU A 216 17.03 11.67 -10.82
C LEU A 216 18.06 12.67 -10.25
N ASN A 217 18.73 12.33 -9.15
CA ASN A 217 19.81 13.14 -8.58
C ASN A 217 20.97 13.30 -9.56
N ASN A 218 21.44 12.20 -10.17
CA ASN A 218 22.53 12.25 -11.14
C ASN A 218 22.17 13.10 -12.37
N MET A 219 20.97 12.90 -12.92
CA MET A 219 20.48 13.72 -14.04
C MET A 219 20.41 15.21 -13.68
N SER A 220 19.94 15.55 -12.47
CA SER A 220 19.89 16.94 -12.02
C SER A 220 21.28 17.55 -11.82
N GLU A 221 22.26 16.76 -11.42
CA GLU A 221 23.65 17.18 -11.26
C GLU A 221 24.33 17.45 -12.61
N GLU A 222 24.18 16.54 -13.58
CA GLU A 222 24.68 16.73 -14.95
C GLU A 222 24.06 17.97 -15.62
N LEU A 223 22.75 18.20 -15.43
CA LEU A 223 22.09 19.40 -15.92
C LEU A 223 22.65 20.68 -15.27
N ALA A 224 22.86 20.67 -13.95
CA ALA A 224 23.43 21.82 -13.25
C ALA A 224 24.84 22.15 -13.77
N GLU A 225 25.68 21.14 -13.98
CA GLU A 225 27.03 21.30 -14.52
C GLU A 225 26.99 21.86 -15.95
N SER A 226 26.15 21.28 -16.82
CA SER A 226 26.00 21.76 -18.21
C SER A 226 25.52 23.21 -18.27
N TYR A 227 24.60 23.62 -17.40
CA TYR A 227 24.14 25.01 -17.31
C TYR A 227 25.24 25.94 -16.80
N ALA A 228 26.02 25.53 -15.79
CA ALA A 228 27.13 26.33 -15.27
C ALA A 228 28.23 26.56 -16.33
N VAL A 229 28.53 25.55 -17.14
CA VAL A 229 29.48 25.68 -18.27
C VAL A 229 28.93 26.63 -19.32
N LEU A 230 27.64 26.56 -19.64
CA LEU A 230 27.01 27.47 -20.60
C LEU A 230 27.03 28.92 -20.11
N GLU A 231 26.70 29.15 -18.83
CA GLU A 231 26.71 30.48 -18.21
C GLU A 231 28.11 31.11 -18.25
N ARG A 232 29.17 30.34 -17.94
CA ARG A 232 30.56 30.81 -18.08
C ARG A 232 30.88 31.22 -19.52
N ARG A 233 30.49 30.42 -20.51
CA ARG A 233 30.72 30.77 -21.92
C ARG A 233 29.96 32.02 -22.35
N VAL A 234 28.76 32.24 -21.82
CA VAL A 234 28.00 33.47 -22.06
C VAL A 234 28.74 34.66 -21.46
N GLN A 235 29.17 34.57 -20.20
CA GLN A 235 29.93 35.64 -19.55
C GLN A 235 31.24 35.96 -20.27
N GLU A 236 32.01 34.96 -20.67
CA GLU A 236 33.25 35.13 -21.45
C GLU A 236 32.98 35.85 -22.79
N LYS A 237 31.92 35.46 -23.50
CA LYS A 237 31.54 36.13 -24.76
C LYS A 237 31.04 37.55 -24.54
N THR A 238 30.28 37.81 -23.48
CA THR A 238 29.80 39.15 -23.14
C THR A 238 30.96 40.08 -22.79
N ALA A 239 31.89 39.63 -21.94
CA ALA A 239 33.10 40.39 -21.61
C ALA A 239 33.97 40.65 -22.86
N GLY A 240 34.13 39.66 -23.73
CA GLY A 240 34.84 39.83 -25.00
C GLY A 240 34.14 40.78 -25.98
N LEU A 241 32.81 40.87 -25.94
CA LEU A 241 32.03 41.83 -26.73
C LEU A 241 32.17 43.25 -26.16
N GLU A 242 32.11 43.42 -24.84
CA GLU A 242 32.33 44.71 -24.17
C GLU A 242 33.71 45.28 -24.49
N GLN A 243 34.76 44.47 -24.34
CA GLN A 243 36.13 44.88 -24.68
C GLN A 243 36.26 45.32 -26.15
N LYS A 244 35.64 44.57 -27.08
CA LYS A 244 35.63 44.96 -28.50
C LYS A 244 34.88 46.27 -28.74
N ASN A 245 33.79 46.50 -28.01
CA ASN A 245 33.00 47.72 -28.11
C ASN A 245 33.79 48.93 -27.58
N GLU A 246 34.49 48.79 -26.45
CA GLU A 246 35.38 49.82 -25.91
C GLU A 246 36.48 50.21 -26.91
N ILE A 247 37.13 49.22 -27.53
CA ILE A 247 38.14 49.47 -28.57
C ILE A 247 37.53 50.20 -29.77
N LEU A 248 36.36 49.77 -30.26
CA LEU A 248 35.68 50.44 -31.38
C LEU A 248 35.29 51.89 -31.05
N ALA A 249 34.76 52.13 -29.85
CA ALA A 249 34.40 53.46 -29.38
C ALA A 249 35.64 54.38 -29.32
N PHE A 250 36.75 53.87 -28.79
CA PHE A 250 38.02 54.59 -28.79
C PHE A 250 38.53 54.88 -30.20
N LEU A 251 38.55 53.89 -31.10
CA LEU A 251 38.99 54.10 -32.48
C LEU A 251 38.16 55.18 -33.18
N TRP A 252 36.86 55.19 -32.95
CA TRP A 252 35.96 56.21 -33.50
C TRP A 252 36.24 57.60 -32.90
N GLN A 253 36.40 57.69 -31.59
CA GLN A 253 36.71 58.95 -30.89
C GLN A 253 38.08 59.50 -31.29
N ALA A 254 39.10 58.64 -31.37
CA ALA A 254 40.44 58.98 -31.83
C ALA A 254 40.41 59.48 -33.28
N ASN A 255 39.75 58.75 -34.19
CA ASN A 255 39.60 59.17 -35.58
C ASN A 255 38.91 60.54 -35.69
N ARG A 256 37.81 60.74 -34.96
CA ARG A 256 37.08 62.02 -34.97
C ARG A 256 37.92 63.18 -34.45
N ARG A 257 38.71 62.96 -33.38
CA ARG A 257 39.56 63.99 -32.76
C ARG A 257 40.77 64.32 -33.63
N LEU A 258 41.42 63.29 -34.18
CA LEU A 258 42.55 63.46 -35.10
C LEU A 258 42.14 64.17 -36.41
N HIS A 259 40.87 64.18 -36.81
CA HIS A 259 40.40 64.95 -37.98
C HIS A 259 39.80 66.33 -37.64
N SER A 260 39.85 66.75 -36.37
CA SER A 260 39.36 68.07 -35.97
C SER A 260 40.33 69.18 -36.39
N SER A 261 39.84 70.43 -36.45
CA SER A 261 40.62 71.63 -36.78
C SER A 261 41.43 72.20 -35.62
N ALA A 262 41.53 71.48 -34.50
CA ALA A 262 42.30 71.90 -33.33
C ALA A 262 43.82 71.78 -33.56
N PRO A 263 44.66 72.47 -32.76
CA PRO A 263 46.11 72.30 -32.78
C PRO A 263 46.53 70.83 -32.57
N LEU A 264 47.70 70.44 -33.09
CA LEU A 264 48.17 69.04 -33.06
C LEU A 264 48.26 68.47 -31.64
N CYS A 265 48.69 69.29 -30.67
CA CYS A 265 48.87 68.87 -29.28
C CYS A 265 47.53 68.47 -28.61
N GLU A 266 46.48 69.29 -28.77
CA GLU A 266 45.13 69.02 -28.25
C GLU A 266 44.44 67.80 -28.91
N ARG A 267 44.94 67.40 -30.09
CA ARG A 267 44.47 66.24 -30.85
C ARG A 267 45.16 64.95 -30.43
N ILE A 268 46.49 64.98 -30.33
CA ILE A 268 47.32 63.77 -30.16
C ILE A 268 47.39 63.36 -28.69
N SER A 269 47.63 64.27 -27.75
CA SER A 269 47.83 63.95 -26.33
C SER A 269 46.66 63.13 -25.72
N PRO A 270 45.37 63.49 -25.90
CA PRO A 270 44.25 62.73 -25.36
C PRO A 270 44.07 61.34 -26.00
N VAL A 271 44.47 61.19 -27.27
CA VAL A 271 44.44 59.89 -27.96
C VAL A 271 45.52 58.96 -27.41
N LEU A 272 46.72 59.49 -27.13
CA LEU A 272 47.79 58.74 -26.48
C LEU A 272 47.40 58.31 -25.06
N ASN A 273 46.80 59.22 -24.27
CA ASN A 273 46.30 58.92 -22.94
C ASN A 273 45.18 57.85 -22.96
N GLY A 274 44.25 57.93 -23.93
CA GLY A 274 43.23 56.90 -24.11
C GLY A 274 43.80 55.55 -24.57
N LEU A 275 44.86 55.56 -25.37
CA LEU A 275 45.54 54.34 -25.84
C LEU A 275 46.25 53.61 -24.69
N GLN A 276 46.82 54.33 -23.73
CA GLN A 276 47.36 53.76 -22.49
C GLN A 276 46.27 53.09 -21.64
N GLY A 277 45.04 53.61 -21.66
CA GLY A 277 43.92 52.99 -20.93
C GLY A 277 43.45 51.65 -21.50
N LEU A 278 43.68 51.41 -22.79
CA LEU A 278 43.22 50.21 -23.51
C LEU A 278 44.31 49.18 -23.80
N THR A 279 45.58 49.56 -23.62
CA THR A 279 46.73 48.69 -23.92
C THR A 279 47.62 48.57 -22.69
N LEU A 280 48.51 47.57 -22.71
CA LEU A 280 49.55 47.45 -21.67
C LEU A 280 50.75 48.37 -21.92
N LEU A 281 50.70 49.19 -22.98
CA LEU A 281 51.78 50.10 -23.35
C LEU A 281 51.79 51.29 -22.40
N ARG A 282 52.99 51.62 -21.92
CA ARG A 282 53.28 52.83 -21.15
C ARG A 282 54.36 53.62 -21.88
N ASP A 283 54.44 54.91 -21.59
CA ASP A 283 55.47 55.80 -22.15
C ASP A 283 55.41 55.85 -23.69
N ILE A 284 54.22 56.13 -24.23
CA ILE A 284 53.99 56.23 -25.67
C ILE A 284 54.46 57.61 -26.14
N GLU A 285 55.36 57.62 -27.12
CA GLU A 285 55.91 58.81 -27.75
C GLU A 285 55.58 58.79 -29.26
N VAL A 286 55.11 59.93 -29.77
CA VAL A 286 54.80 60.13 -31.18
C VAL A 286 55.58 61.32 -31.71
N ARG A 287 56.39 61.09 -32.74
CA ARG A 287 57.09 62.16 -33.47
C ARG A 287 56.41 62.40 -34.81
N VAL A 288 56.06 63.65 -35.07
CA VAL A 288 55.49 64.10 -36.33
C VAL A 288 56.56 64.90 -37.06
N TYR A 289 56.98 64.40 -38.21
CA TYR A 289 57.98 65.04 -39.08
C TYR A 289 57.30 65.90 -40.13
N ASP A 290 57.91 67.03 -40.46
CA ASP A 290 57.56 67.78 -41.67
C ASP A 290 58.11 67.06 -42.91
N LEU A 291 57.36 67.05 -44.01
CA LEU A 291 57.74 66.36 -45.25
C LEU A 291 58.93 67.02 -45.95
N GLU A 292 59.21 68.28 -45.63
CA GLU A 292 60.25 69.09 -46.29
C GLU A 292 61.55 69.20 -45.48
N ASP A 293 61.54 68.83 -44.18
CA ASP A 293 62.69 68.94 -43.28
C ASP A 293 62.67 67.84 -42.21
N GLU A 294 63.42 66.76 -42.45
CA GLU A 294 63.51 65.62 -41.52
C GLU A 294 64.12 65.99 -40.16
N ASP A 295 64.88 67.09 -40.08
CA ASP A 295 65.45 67.58 -38.82
C ASP A 295 64.40 68.32 -37.97
N ASN A 296 63.28 68.76 -38.55
CA ASN A 296 62.19 69.44 -37.86
C ASN A 296 61.04 68.49 -37.51
N HIS A 297 60.93 68.15 -36.23
CA HIS A 297 59.89 67.26 -35.72
C HIS A 297 59.21 67.83 -34.47
N GLN A 298 57.92 67.50 -34.33
CA GLN A 298 57.16 67.75 -33.10
C GLN A 298 57.01 66.42 -32.36
N GLU A 299 57.41 66.40 -31.09
CA GLU A 299 57.33 65.24 -30.22
C GLU A 299 56.14 65.37 -29.25
N PHE A 300 55.31 64.34 -29.19
CA PHE A 300 54.15 64.25 -28.31
C PHE A 300 54.28 63.02 -27.43
N THR A 301 54.21 63.24 -26.13
CA THR A 301 54.33 62.20 -25.10
C THR A 301 53.09 62.23 -24.21
N CYS A 302 52.74 61.09 -23.60
CA CYS A 302 51.71 61.06 -22.56
C CYS A 302 52.14 61.90 -21.35
N HIS A 303 51.53 63.07 -21.19
CA HIS A 303 51.64 63.90 -19.99
C HIS A 303 50.29 63.94 -19.26
N SER A 304 50.34 63.85 -17.94
CA SER A 304 49.17 63.86 -17.05
C SER A 304 48.61 65.25 -16.75
N ASP A 305 49.29 66.30 -17.20
CA ASP A 305 48.91 67.69 -16.94
C ASP A 305 48.50 68.37 -18.25
N ASP A 306 47.34 69.00 -18.23
CA ASP A 306 46.56 69.56 -19.35
C ASP A 306 47.21 70.73 -20.11
N ASP A 307 48.51 71.00 -19.94
CA ASP A 307 49.20 72.08 -20.64
C ASP A 307 50.02 71.54 -21.81
N CYS A 308 49.38 71.59 -22.98
CA CYS A 308 50.03 71.97 -24.23
C CYS A 308 50.28 73.49 -24.22
#